data_AF-A0A4V1XTP5-F1
#
_entry.id   AF-A0A4V1XTP5-F1
#
_cell.length_a   1.000
_cell.length_b   1.000
_cell.length_c   1.000
_cell.angle_alpha   90.00
_cell.angle_beta   90.00
_cell.angle_gamma   90.00
#
_symmetry.space_group_name_H-M   'P 1'
#
loop_
_entity.id
_entity.type
_entity.pdbx_description
1 polymer ?
#
loop_
_entity_poly.entity_id
_entity_poly.type
_entity_poly.pdbx_seq_one_letter_code
_entity_poly.pdbx_strand_id
1 'polypeptide(L)'
;MSISKKTVLITGCSDGGIGASMAKILHEKGLEDVENLELKATSKESIVRCAEVVRKRTGGTLDMLVNNAGRDFLIPLLDTDVEEAKMFFDVNFWSVLAVTQAFAPSRNPEVPSGKSGSTPIRGGKGVYNLLQPSKCFYYLPSN
;
A
#
# COMPACT_ATOMS: atom_id res chain seq x y z
N MET A 1 -7.08 24.14 -0.51
CA MET A 1 -6.12 23.52 -1.46
C MET A 1 -6.80 22.31 -2.08
N SER A 2 -7.09 22.36 -3.38
CA SER A 2 -7.57 21.21 -4.16
C SER A 2 -6.38 20.29 -4.47
N ILE A 3 -6.57 18.97 -4.37
CA ILE A 3 -5.57 18.03 -4.88
C ILE A 3 -5.72 18.01 -6.41
N SER A 4 -4.67 18.42 -7.11
CA SER A 4 -4.54 18.27 -8.57
C SER A 4 -4.56 16.78 -8.96
N LYS A 5 -4.94 16.47 -10.22
CA LYS A 5 -5.02 15.15 -10.87
C LYS A 5 -3.87 14.20 -10.45
N LYS A 6 -4.05 13.47 -9.35
CA LYS A 6 -3.06 12.53 -8.79
C LYS A 6 -3.68 11.16 -8.64
N THR A 7 -2.91 10.15 -9.01
CA THR A 7 -3.21 8.74 -8.82
C THR A 7 -2.70 8.30 -7.46
N VAL A 8 -3.59 7.76 -6.63
CA VAL A 8 -3.26 7.34 -5.26
C VAL A 8 -3.67 5.90 -5.05
N LEU A 9 -2.76 5.07 -4.56
CA LEU A 9 -3.06 3.72 -4.09
C LEU A 9 -2.84 3.65 -2.58
N ILE A 10 -3.88 3.24 -1.86
CA ILE A 10 -3.85 3.09 -0.40
C ILE A 10 -4.08 1.63 -0.06
N THR A 11 -3.12 1.01 0.64
CA THR A 11 -3.26 -0.36 1.12
C THR A 11 -3.92 -0.42 2.51
N GLY A 12 -4.59 -1.52 2.85
CA GLY A 12 -5.18 -1.68 4.18
C GLY A 12 -6.40 -0.79 4.43
N CYS A 13 -7.32 -0.71 3.46
CA CYS A 13 -8.51 0.11 3.51
C CYS A 13 -9.76 -0.63 3.99
N SER A 14 -9.60 -1.47 5.01
CA SER A 14 -10.72 -2.18 5.60
C SER A 14 -11.72 -1.22 6.26
N ASP A 15 -12.98 -1.64 6.34
CA ASP A 15 -14.06 -0.78 6.81
C ASP A 15 -13.80 -0.32 8.25
N GLY A 16 -13.89 0.99 8.49
CA GLY A 16 -13.58 1.61 9.79
C GLY A 16 -12.09 1.84 10.07
N GLY A 17 -11.18 1.37 9.18
CA GLY A 17 -9.74 1.57 9.33
C GLY A 17 -9.25 2.95 8.88
N ILE A 18 -7.98 3.25 9.19
CA ILE A 18 -7.31 4.49 8.77
C ILE A 18 -7.30 4.62 7.24
N GLY A 19 -6.98 3.56 6.50
CA GLY A 19 -6.93 3.58 5.04
C GLY A 19 -8.28 3.94 4.41
N ALA A 20 -9.37 3.39 4.94
CA ALA A 20 -10.73 3.74 4.48
C ALA A 20 -11.11 5.18 4.82
N SER A 21 -10.67 5.70 5.97
CA SER A 21 -10.90 7.10 6.35
C SER A 21 -10.08 8.07 5.49
N MET A 22 -8.83 7.72 5.18
CA MET A 22 -7.98 8.48 4.26
C MET A 22 -8.59 8.54 2.87
N ALA A 23 -9.09 7.40 2.37
CA ALA A 23 -9.85 7.32 1.14
C ALA A 23 -11.04 8.30 1.13
N LYS A 24 -11.89 8.29 2.16
CA LYS A 24 -13.01 9.25 2.27
C LYS A 24 -12.55 10.71 2.24
N ILE A 25 -11.48 11.05 2.96
CA ILE A 25 -10.96 12.43 2.97
C ILE A 25 -10.39 12.84 1.62
N LEU A 26 -9.71 11.93 0.90
CA LEU A 26 -9.23 12.20 -0.45
C LEU A 26 -10.37 12.41 -1.43
N HIS A 27 -11.45 11.64 -1.28
CA HIS A 27 -12.67 11.83 -2.04
C HIS A 27 -13.29 13.21 -1.79
N GLU A 28 -13.46 13.61 -0.52
CA GLU A 28 -13.92 14.96 -0.15
C GLU A 28 -13.01 16.09 -0.65
N LYS A 29 -11.73 15.80 -0.90
CA LYS A 29 -10.74 16.74 -1.45
C LYS A 29 -10.68 16.77 -2.98
N GLY A 30 -11.55 16.03 -3.66
CA GLY A 30 -11.75 16.08 -5.11
C GLY A 30 -11.14 14.91 -5.89
N LEU A 31 -10.74 13.81 -5.24
CA LEU A 31 -10.41 12.55 -5.95
C LEU A 31 -11.66 11.68 -6.01
N GLU A 32 -12.46 11.87 -7.06
CA GLU A 32 -13.82 11.32 -7.10
C GLU A 32 -13.90 9.87 -7.59
N ASP A 33 -12.98 9.45 -8.46
CA ASP A 33 -13.01 8.12 -9.09
C ASP A 33 -12.25 7.10 -8.23
N VAL A 34 -12.99 6.30 -7.45
CA VAL A 34 -12.46 5.33 -6.47
C VAL A 34 -12.77 3.90 -6.92
N GLU A 35 -11.73 3.11 -7.13
CA GLU A 35 -11.84 1.67 -7.39
C GLU A 35 -11.33 0.88 -6.18
N ASN A 36 -12.03 -0.20 -5.81
CA ASN A 36 -11.57 -1.14 -4.81
C ASN A 36 -10.79 -2.26 -5.51
N LEU A 37 -9.51 -2.40 -5.17
CA LEU A 37 -8.62 -3.43 -5.69
C LEU A 37 -8.31 -4.46 -4.62
N GLU A 38 -8.33 -5.73 -5.01
CA GLU A 38 -7.87 -6.82 -4.15
C GLU A 38 -6.34 -6.77 -4.03
N LEU A 39 -5.83 -6.72 -2.79
CA LEU A 39 -4.41 -6.85 -2.52
C LEU A 39 -4.17 -7.59 -1.20
N LYS A 40 -3.66 -8.81 -1.31
CA LYS A 40 -2.99 -9.50 -0.21
C LYS A 40 -1.52 -9.09 -0.19
N ALA A 41 -1.17 -8.15 0.68
CA ALA A 41 0.18 -7.58 0.74
C ALA A 41 1.29 -8.61 1.04
N THR A 42 0.94 -9.74 1.66
CA THR A 42 1.88 -10.85 1.92
C THR A 42 2.00 -11.86 0.77
N SER A 43 1.27 -11.68 -0.35
CA SER A 43 1.39 -12.52 -1.54
C SER A 43 2.02 -11.75 -2.69
N LYS A 44 3.17 -12.24 -3.16
CA LYS A 44 3.88 -11.67 -4.31
C LYS A 44 3.00 -11.63 -5.55
N GLU A 45 2.22 -12.68 -5.78
CA GLU A 45 1.33 -12.83 -6.94
C GLU A 45 0.20 -11.80 -6.88
N SER A 46 -0.37 -11.57 -5.70
CA SER A 46 -1.40 -10.54 -5.51
C SER A 46 -0.85 -9.13 -5.74
N ILE A 47 0.36 -8.85 -5.25
CA ILE A 47 1.04 -7.56 -5.47
C ILE A 47 1.28 -7.32 -6.97
N VAL A 48 1.80 -8.32 -7.69
CA VAL A 48 2.07 -8.22 -9.13
C VAL A 48 0.78 -7.95 -9.90
N ARG A 49 -0.28 -8.71 -9.64
CA ARG A 49 -1.59 -8.51 -10.28
C ARG A 49 -2.15 -7.11 -10.03
N CYS A 50 -2.11 -6.64 -8.77
CA CYS A 50 -2.56 -5.31 -8.42
C CYS A 50 -1.75 -4.22 -9.14
N ALA A 51 -0.42 -4.35 -9.17
CA ALA A 51 0.45 -3.41 -9.88
C ALA A 51 0.18 -3.38 -11.39
N GLU A 52 -0.08 -4.52 -12.02
CA GLU A 52 -0.47 -4.58 -13.44
C GLU A 52 -1.80 -3.89 -13.72
N VAL A 53 -2.81 -4.11 -12.87
CA VAL A 53 -4.11 -3.43 -12.98
C VAL A 53 -3.93 -1.92 -12.88
N VAL A 54 -3.24 -1.44 -11.85
CA VAL A 54 -2.99 -0.01 -11.64
C VAL A 54 -2.23 0.59 -12.82
N ARG A 55 -1.14 -0.04 -13.29
CA ARG A 55 -0.38 0.45 -14.45
C ARG A 55 -1.24 0.57 -15.71
N LYS A 56 -2.11 -0.40 -15.97
CA LYS A 56 -3.04 -0.36 -17.11
C LYS A 56 -4.03 0.79 -17.00
N ARG A 57 -4.50 1.11 -15.78
CA ARG A 57 -5.44 2.20 -15.50
C ARG A 57 -4.79 3.58 -15.56
N THR A 58 -3.54 3.71 -15.14
CA THR A 58 -2.86 5.00 -15.01
C THR A 58 -2.05 5.43 -16.23
N GLY A 59 -1.84 4.53 -17.21
CA GLY A 59 -0.85 4.74 -18.25
C GLY A 59 0.60 4.52 -17.76
N GLY A 60 0.77 3.79 -16.65
CA GLY A 60 2.06 3.30 -16.16
C GLY A 60 2.67 4.08 -14.99
N THR A 61 2.08 5.18 -14.57
CA THR A 61 2.57 6.02 -13.45
C THR A 61 1.71 5.89 -12.21
N LEU A 62 2.28 6.09 -11.02
CA LEU A 62 1.53 6.21 -9.76
C LEU A 62 2.12 7.39 -8.98
N ASP A 63 1.30 8.38 -8.63
CA ASP A 63 1.79 9.59 -7.97
C ASP A 63 2.03 9.37 -6.47
N MET A 64 1.19 8.56 -5.84
CA MET A 64 1.25 8.29 -4.40
C MET A 64 0.95 6.83 -4.10
N LEU A 65 1.85 6.19 -3.35
CA LEU A 65 1.65 4.90 -2.72
C LEU A 65 1.60 5.10 -1.20
N VAL A 66 0.52 4.65 -0.58
CA VAL A 66 0.35 4.64 0.87
C VAL A 66 0.35 3.18 1.35
N ASN A 67 1.49 2.74 1.89
CA ASN A 67 1.61 1.44 2.54
C ASN A 67 0.99 1.51 3.95
N ASN A 68 -0.34 1.41 4.01
CA ASN A 68 -1.10 1.49 5.26
C ASN A 68 -1.59 0.12 5.75
N ALA A 69 -1.48 -0.95 4.94
CA ALA A 69 -1.70 -2.30 5.42
C ALA A 69 -0.73 -2.63 6.56
N GLY A 70 -1.29 -2.96 7.73
CA GLY A 70 -0.53 -3.21 8.95
C GLY A 70 -1.24 -4.19 9.87
N ARG A 71 -0.47 -4.75 10.79
CA ARG A 71 -0.98 -5.52 11.92
C ARG A 71 -0.33 -5.01 13.18
N ASP A 72 -1.08 -4.88 14.26
CA ASP A 72 -0.48 -4.55 15.54
C ASP A 72 -0.08 -5.82 16.28
N PHE A 73 0.77 -5.63 17.27
CA PHE A 73 1.26 -6.69 18.12
C PHE A 73 1.49 -6.15 19.52
N LEU A 74 0.67 -6.60 20.49
CA LEU A 74 0.73 -6.16 21.88
C LEU A 74 0.70 -7.38 22.81
N ILE A 75 1.78 -8.16 22.78
CA ILE A 75 1.98 -9.36 23.60
C ILE A 75 3.42 -9.31 24.14
N PRO A 76 3.66 -9.69 25.42
CA PRO A 76 5.02 -9.83 25.92
C PRO A 76 5.84 -10.81 25.08
N LEU A 77 7.14 -10.53 24.91
CA LEU A 77 8.00 -11.35 24.05
C LEU A 77 8.07 -12.82 24.49
N LEU A 78 8.00 -13.11 25.79
CA LEU A 78 7.99 -14.50 26.30
C LEU A 78 6.74 -15.28 25.91
N ASP A 79 5.62 -14.60 25.74
CA ASP A 79 4.30 -15.21 25.47
C ASP A 79 3.94 -15.14 23.97
N THR A 80 4.85 -14.63 23.16
CA THR A 80 4.66 -14.43 21.73
C THR A 80 4.98 -15.72 20.97
N ASP A 81 4.00 -16.19 20.21
CA ASP A 81 4.22 -17.24 19.23
C ASP A 81 5.17 -16.76 18.11
N VAL A 82 6.12 -17.62 17.73
CA VAL A 82 7.16 -17.26 16.75
C VAL A 82 6.56 -17.06 15.36
N GLU A 83 5.54 -17.83 15.00
CA GLU A 83 4.86 -17.73 13.72
C GLU A 83 4.01 -16.46 13.65
N GLU A 84 3.40 -16.05 14.77
CA GLU A 84 2.71 -14.77 14.88
C GLU A 84 3.68 -13.58 14.75
N ALA A 85 4.84 -13.64 15.40
CA ALA A 85 5.89 -12.64 15.25
C ALA A 85 6.38 -12.53 13.79
N LYS A 86 6.62 -13.66 13.11
CA LYS A 86 6.99 -13.66 11.68
C LYS A 86 5.91 -13.01 10.83
N MET A 87 4.64 -13.36 11.05
CA MET A 87 3.51 -12.76 10.32
C MET A 87 3.42 -11.24 10.53
N PHE A 88 3.73 -10.76 11.74
CA PHE A 88 3.82 -9.33 12.01
C PHE A 88 4.86 -8.65 11.12
N PHE A 89 6.06 -9.24 10.97
CA PHE A 89 7.08 -8.71 10.06
C PHE A 89 6.70 -8.90 8.58
N ASP A 90 6.05 -10.00 8.21
CA ASP A 90 5.56 -10.23 6.85
C ASP A 90 4.61 -9.12 6.41
N VAL A 91 3.69 -8.70 7.28
CA VAL A 91 2.76 -7.60 6.97
C VAL A 91 3.45 -6.24 7.09
N ASN A 92 4.10 -5.93 8.21
CA ASN A 92 4.52 -4.55 8.49
C ASN A 92 5.88 -4.17 7.88
N PHE A 93 6.70 -5.14 7.50
CA PHE A 93 8.04 -4.89 6.98
C PHE A 93 8.22 -5.43 5.56
N TRP A 94 8.06 -6.74 5.36
CA TRP A 94 8.32 -7.38 4.07
C TRP A 94 7.30 -6.97 3.01
N SER A 95 6.02 -6.83 3.38
CA SER A 95 4.99 -6.36 2.43
C SER A 95 5.25 -4.93 1.96
N VAL A 96 5.67 -4.03 2.86
CA VAL A 96 5.97 -2.63 2.54
C VAL A 96 7.10 -2.57 1.52
N LEU A 97 8.15 -3.38 1.72
CA LEU A 97 9.25 -3.51 0.76
C LEU A 97 8.75 -4.03 -0.59
N ALA A 98 8.00 -5.14 -0.59
CA ALA A 98 7.56 -5.80 -1.81
C ALA A 98 6.60 -4.93 -2.64
N VAL A 99 5.61 -4.31 -2.00
CA VAL A 99 4.68 -3.38 -2.65
C VAL A 99 5.44 -2.17 -3.19
N THR A 100 6.30 -1.54 -2.39
CA THR A 100 7.10 -0.39 -2.85
C THR A 100 7.95 -0.73 -4.07
N GLN A 101 8.60 -1.89 -4.06
CA GLN A 101 9.36 -2.35 -5.22
C GLN A 101 8.46 -2.57 -6.44
N ALA A 102 7.27 -3.14 -6.27
CA ALA A 102 6.33 -3.41 -7.36
C ALA A 102 5.77 -2.14 -8.01
N PHE A 103 5.76 -1.01 -7.31
CA PHE A 103 5.31 0.29 -7.84
C PHE A 103 6.46 1.26 -8.15
N ALA A 104 7.71 0.85 -7.95
CA ALA A 104 8.87 1.66 -8.31
C ALA A 104 8.98 1.84 -9.85
N PRO A 105 9.25 3.06 -10.35
CA PRO A 105 9.28 3.37 -11.79
C PRO A 105 10.27 2.53 -12.60
N SER A 106 11.37 2.10 -11.98
CA SER A 106 12.51 1.46 -12.66
C SER A 106 12.59 -0.07 -12.47
N ARG A 107 11.57 -0.72 -11.91
CA ARG A 107 11.64 -2.18 -11.70
C ARG A 107 11.26 -2.91 -12.98
N ASN A 108 12.27 -3.25 -13.77
CA ASN A 108 12.17 -4.31 -14.77
C ASN A 108 11.99 -5.65 -14.03
N PRO A 109 10.92 -6.44 -14.26
CA PRO A 109 10.68 -7.69 -13.54
C PRO A 109 11.77 -8.76 -13.70
N GLU A 110 12.70 -8.57 -14.63
CA GLU A 110 13.80 -9.50 -14.96
C GLU A 110 15.13 -9.22 -14.21
N VAL A 111 15.25 -8.12 -13.46
CA VAL A 111 16.54 -7.73 -12.85
C VAL A 111 16.62 -8.11 -11.36
N PRO A 112 17.59 -8.94 -10.92
CA PRO A 112 17.76 -9.30 -9.52
C PRO A 112 18.11 -8.09 -8.64
N SER A 113 17.69 -8.15 -7.37
CA SER A 113 17.95 -7.15 -6.34
C SER A 113 19.42 -6.75 -6.26
N GLY A 114 19.73 -5.47 -6.53
CA GLY A 114 21.08 -4.93 -6.34
C GLY A 114 21.45 -3.66 -7.11
N LYS A 115 20.62 -3.17 -8.04
CA LYS A 115 20.93 -1.94 -8.80
C LYS A 115 19.69 -1.07 -8.99
N SER A 116 19.44 -0.15 -8.07
CA SER A 116 18.54 0.99 -8.32
C SER A 116 18.99 2.14 -7.42
N GLY A 117 19.35 3.27 -8.05
CA GLY A 117 19.81 4.48 -7.38
C GLY A 117 18.71 5.05 -6.48
N SER A 118 19.09 5.37 -5.25
CA SER A 118 18.19 5.88 -4.22
C SER A 118 17.95 7.38 -4.37
N THR A 119 16.68 7.77 -4.45
CA THR A 119 16.24 9.14 -4.11
C THR A 119 15.51 9.08 -2.76
N PRO A 120 15.78 9.98 -1.79
CA PRO A 120 15.26 9.82 -0.44
C PRO A 120 13.80 10.32 -0.32
N ILE A 121 12.93 9.53 0.30
CA ILE A 121 11.59 9.98 0.73
C ILE A 121 11.64 10.32 2.23
N ARG A 122 11.24 11.55 2.55
CA ARG A 122 11.29 12.17 3.89
C ARG A 122 10.06 11.74 4.71
N GLY A 123 10.28 11.37 5.97
CA GLY A 123 9.35 10.58 6.80
C GLY A 123 8.15 11.30 7.41
N GLY A 124 7.26 10.49 8.00
CA GLY A 124 6.12 10.86 8.83
C GLY A 124 5.73 9.71 9.77
N LYS A 125 5.34 10.04 11.01
CA LYS A 125 5.04 9.13 12.13
C LYS A 125 3.51 8.91 12.28
N GLY A 126 3.11 7.76 12.83
CA GLY A 126 1.77 7.54 13.45
C GLY A 126 1.12 6.19 13.13
N VAL A 127 0.64 5.50 14.16
CA VAL A 127 0.19 4.08 14.28
C VAL A 127 -1.33 4.03 14.44
N TYR A 128 -2.09 3.02 13.93
CA TYR A 128 -3.23 2.31 14.59
C TYR A 128 -3.75 1.09 13.75
N ASN A 129 -4.12 0.00 14.45
CA ASN A 129 -4.72 -1.29 14.01
C ASN A 129 -6.00 -1.22 13.16
N LEU A 130 -6.24 -2.25 12.33
CA LEU A 130 -7.35 -3.23 12.53
C LEU A 130 -7.39 -4.31 11.42
N LEU A 131 -7.37 -5.55 11.87
CA LEU A 131 -7.41 -6.81 11.14
C LEU A 131 -8.74 -7.04 10.39
N GLN A 132 -8.72 -6.90 9.08
CA GLN A 132 -9.81 -7.25 8.15
C GLN A 132 -9.19 -7.55 6.77
N PRO A 133 -9.87 -8.30 5.87
CA PRO A 133 -9.36 -8.55 4.52
C PRO A 133 -9.04 -7.22 3.83
N SER A 134 -7.79 -7.07 3.39
CA SER A 134 -7.22 -5.80 2.95
C SER A 134 -7.82 -5.37 1.61
N LYS A 135 -8.89 -4.57 1.66
CA LYS A 135 -9.32 -3.75 0.52
C LYS A 135 -8.22 -2.73 0.22
N CYS A 136 -7.95 -2.44 -1.05
CA CYS A 136 -7.16 -1.28 -1.43
C CYS A 136 -8.05 -0.29 -2.14
N PHE A 137 -7.96 0.99 -1.77
CA PHE A 137 -8.60 2.03 -2.56
C PHE A 137 -7.58 2.62 -3.52
N TYR A 138 -7.98 2.67 -4.77
CA TYR A 138 -7.24 3.25 -5.86
C TYR A 138 -8.03 4.43 -6.42
N TYR A 139 -7.35 5.55 -6.66
CA TYR A 139 -7.95 6.78 -7.15
C TYR A 139 -7.45 7.15 -8.53
N LEU A 140 -8.36 7.46 -9.45
CA LEU A 140 -8.07 8.01 -10.77
C LEU A 140 -8.27 9.53 -10.79
N PRO A 141 -7.54 10.25 -11.67
CA PRO A 141 -7.81 11.66 -11.91
C PRO A 141 -9.13 11.84 -12.66
N SER A 142 -9.94 12.81 -12.25
CA SER A 142 -11.16 13.20 -12.97
C SER A 142 -10.80 13.63 -14.40
N ASN A 143 -11.57 13.15 -15.39
CA ASN A 143 -11.41 13.50 -16.82
C ASN A 143 -11.45 15.02 -17.02
#